data_AF-A0A2P6W9Z2-F1
#
_entry.id   AF-A0A2P6W9Z2-F1
#
_cell.length_a   1.000
_cell.length_b   1.000
_cell.length_c   1.000
_cell.angle_alpha   90.00
_cell.angle_beta   90.00
_cell.angle_gamma   90.00
#
_symmetry.space_group_name_H-M   'P 1'
#
loop_
_entity.id
_entity.type
_entity.pdbx_description
1 polymer ?
#
loop_
_entity_poly.entity_id
_entity_poly.type
_entity_poly.pdbx_seq_one_letter_code
_entity_poly.pdbx_strand_id
1 'polypeptide(L)'
;MLGIGAAKLDGNVTAVEKDEDALAAAEKNAEKLKAEVDFIECGVEDFKGEFDTVVMNPPFSVHSEIGLSFWEKALELGNNVYGISPRGARDSIKNLVRNSRYKLEGVQEYSIGLPPSYGFHTEQNRETPVDLIIAKKRS
;
A
#
# COMPACT_ATOMS: atom_id res chain seq x y z
N MET A 1 -3.10 1.87 10.61
CA MET A 1 -3.62 1.49 9.28
C MET A 1 -3.71 2.73 8.42
N LEU A 2 -3.27 2.67 7.16
CA LEU A 2 -3.29 3.81 6.23
C LEU A 2 -4.70 4.34 5.98
N GLY A 3 -5.69 3.45 5.82
CA GLY A 3 -7.10 3.81 5.58
C GLY A 3 -7.73 4.66 6.70
N ILE A 4 -7.50 4.30 7.97
CA ILE A 4 -7.98 5.11 9.11
C ILE A 4 -7.42 6.54 9.08
N GLY A 5 -6.14 6.69 8.72
CA GLY A 5 -5.52 8.02 8.60
C GLY A 5 -6.17 8.87 7.51
N ALA A 6 -6.46 8.27 6.35
CA ALA A 6 -7.16 8.93 5.26
C ALA A 6 -8.60 9.34 5.65
N ALA A 7 -9.32 8.46 6.36
CA ALA A 7 -10.67 8.77 6.86
C ALA A 7 -10.66 9.93 7.88
N LYS A 8 -9.62 10.02 8.70
CA LYS A 8 -9.42 11.15 9.62
C LYS A 8 -9.07 12.47 8.96
N LEU A 9 -8.73 12.44 7.68
CA LEU A 9 -8.49 13.62 6.84
C LEU A 9 -9.69 13.87 5.90
N ASP A 10 -10.89 13.47 6.34
CA ASP A 10 -12.16 13.64 5.64
C ASP A 10 -12.26 12.90 4.28
N GLY A 11 -11.46 11.85 4.09
CA GLY A 11 -11.58 10.96 2.95
C GLY A 11 -12.74 9.97 3.11
N ASN A 12 -13.48 9.70 2.03
CA ASN A 12 -14.32 8.51 1.94
C ASN A 12 -13.42 7.31 1.56
N VAL A 13 -13.30 6.33 2.46
CA VAL A 13 -12.26 5.29 2.37
C VAL A 13 -12.88 3.91 2.26
N THR A 14 -12.46 3.18 1.24
CA THR A 14 -12.62 1.72 1.15
C THR A 14 -11.27 1.05 1.48
N ALA A 15 -11.25 0.17 2.48
CA ALA A 15 -10.10 -0.62 2.86
C ALA A 15 -10.28 -2.07 2.42
N VAL A 16 -9.33 -2.58 1.64
CA VAL A 16 -9.33 -3.95 1.09
C VAL A 16 -8.22 -4.75 1.73
N GLU A 17 -8.56 -5.91 2.29
CA GLU A 17 -7.62 -6.87 2.88
C GLU A 17 -8.18 -8.29 2.67
N LYS A 18 -7.32 -9.27 2.41
CA LYS A 18 -7.73 -10.67 2.20
C LYS A 18 -7.64 -11.52 3.47
N ASP A 19 -6.88 -11.04 4.46
CA ASP A 19 -6.70 -11.70 5.75
C ASP A 19 -7.79 -11.24 6.72
N GLU A 20 -8.72 -12.14 7.04
CA GLU A 20 -9.87 -11.89 7.92
C GLU A 20 -9.43 -11.39 9.31
N ASP A 21 -8.37 -11.95 9.89
CA ASP A 21 -7.87 -11.56 11.21
C ASP A 21 -7.30 -10.13 11.17
N ALA A 22 -6.56 -9.79 10.11
CA ALA A 22 -6.05 -8.45 9.89
C ALA A 22 -7.19 -7.44 9.67
N LEU A 23 -8.24 -7.82 8.93
CA LEU A 23 -9.44 -7.00 8.68
C LEU A 23 -10.21 -6.75 9.99
N ALA A 24 -10.42 -7.77 10.82
CA ALA A 24 -11.08 -7.62 12.11
C ALA A 24 -10.29 -6.73 13.08
N ALA A 25 -8.96 -6.88 13.11
CA ALA A 25 -8.08 -6.00 13.89
C ALA A 25 -8.16 -4.54 13.38
N ALA A 26 -8.28 -4.38 12.07
CA ALA A 26 -8.44 -3.13 11.37
C ALA A 26 -9.75 -2.40 11.73
N GLU A 27 -10.89 -3.09 11.65
CA GLU A 27 -12.21 -2.60 12.04
C GLU A 27 -12.23 -2.12 13.49
N LYS A 28 -11.73 -2.94 14.42
CA LYS A 28 -11.63 -2.58 15.85
C LYS A 28 -10.82 -1.31 16.07
N ASN A 29 -9.78 -1.07 15.27
CA ASN A 29 -9.00 0.16 15.37
C ASN A 29 -9.77 1.37 14.82
N ALA A 30 -10.54 1.19 13.75
CA ALA A 30 -11.38 2.25 13.19
C ALA A 30 -12.48 2.65 14.17
N GLU A 31 -13.15 1.68 14.81
CA GLU A 31 -14.15 1.93 15.85
C GLU A 31 -13.57 2.74 17.02
N LYS A 32 -12.43 2.29 17.58
CA LYS A 32 -11.76 2.98 18.69
C LYS A 32 -11.41 4.42 18.35
N LEU A 33 -10.98 4.64 17.11
CA LEU A 33 -10.58 5.95 16.64
C LEU A 33 -11.76 6.76 16.10
N LYS A 34 -12.97 6.22 16.01
CA LYS A 34 -14.15 6.84 15.38
C LYS A 34 -13.84 7.28 13.94
N ALA A 35 -13.27 6.38 13.15
CA ALA A 35 -13.01 6.59 11.74
C ALA A 35 -14.03 5.79 10.91
N GLU A 36 -14.62 6.45 9.92
CA GLU A 36 -15.56 5.83 8.99
C GLU A 36 -14.76 5.26 7.81
N VAL A 37 -14.78 3.93 7.68
CA VAL A 37 -14.06 3.18 6.64
C VAL A 37 -14.93 2.01 6.20
N ASP A 38 -15.13 1.85 4.91
CA ASP A 38 -15.80 0.69 4.32
C ASP A 38 -14.78 -0.45 4.18
N PHE A 39 -14.94 -1.51 4.96
CA PHE A 39 -14.05 -2.66 4.95
C PHE A 39 -14.56 -3.74 4.00
N ILE A 40 -13.67 -4.29 3.17
CA ILE A 40 -13.98 -5.34 2.21
C ILE A 40 -12.92 -6.45 2.33
N GLU A 41 -13.38 -7.66 2.66
CA GLU A 41 -12.57 -8.86 2.60
C GLU A 41 -12.43 -9.32 1.14
N CYS A 42 -11.29 -9.07 0.51
CA CYS A 42 -11.07 -9.41 -0.90
C CYS A 42 -9.58 -9.47 -1.26
N GLY A 43 -9.23 -10.38 -2.18
CA GLY A 43 -7.94 -10.34 -2.86
C GLY A 43 -7.81 -9.10 -3.72
N VAL A 44 -6.62 -8.50 -3.77
CA VAL A 44 -6.39 -7.26 -4.53
C VAL A 44 -6.68 -7.46 -6.03
N GLU A 45 -6.37 -8.65 -6.54
CA GLU A 45 -6.60 -9.07 -7.92
C GLU A 45 -8.09 -9.06 -8.32
N ASP A 46 -8.97 -9.42 -7.39
CA ASP A 46 -10.41 -9.56 -7.63
C ASP A 46 -11.18 -8.26 -7.38
N PHE A 47 -10.59 -7.33 -6.65
CA PHE A 47 -11.23 -6.07 -6.30
C PHE A 47 -11.49 -5.19 -7.54
N LYS A 48 -12.60 -4.46 -7.57
CA LYS A 48 -12.97 -3.59 -8.68
C LYS A 48 -13.53 -2.28 -8.17
N GLY A 49 -13.26 -1.20 -8.90
CA GLY A 49 -13.79 0.13 -8.60
C GLY A 49 -12.98 1.22 -9.28
N GLU A 50 -13.40 2.46 -9.08
CA GLU A 50 -12.66 3.64 -9.50
C GLU A 50 -12.53 4.59 -8.32
N PHE A 51 -11.31 5.09 -8.10
CA PHE A 51 -10.97 5.92 -6.95
C PHE A 51 -10.15 7.13 -7.38
N ASP A 52 -10.33 8.25 -6.68
CA ASP A 52 -9.49 9.43 -6.89
C ASP A 52 -8.04 9.17 -6.45
N THR A 53 -7.88 8.41 -5.37
CA THR A 53 -6.57 8.10 -4.79
C THR A 53 -6.53 6.67 -4.26
N VAL A 54 -5.45 5.96 -4.57
CA VAL A 54 -5.10 4.66 -3.96
C VAL A 54 -3.84 4.86 -3.12
N VAL A 55 -3.90 4.43 -1.86
CA VAL A 55 -2.75 4.39 -0.95
C VAL A 55 -2.55 2.94 -0.53
N MET A 56 -1.35 2.42 -0.69
CA MET A 56 -1.07 1.01 -0.42
C MET A 56 0.27 0.78 0.26
N ASN A 57 0.30 -0.29 1.06
CA ASN A 57 1.51 -0.86 1.63
C ASN A 57 1.56 -2.34 1.23
N PRO A 58 1.91 -2.65 -0.04
CA PRO A 58 1.96 -4.02 -0.53
C PRO A 58 2.95 -4.88 0.27
N PRO A 59 2.81 -6.20 0.24
CA PRO A 59 3.72 -7.11 0.94
C PRO A 59 5.19 -6.87 0.56
N PHE A 60 6.06 -6.82 1.58
CA PHE A 60 7.49 -6.52 1.41
C PHE A 60 8.36 -7.74 1.03
N SER A 61 7.87 -8.97 1.19
CA SER A 61 8.69 -10.20 1.17
C SER A 61 8.77 -10.91 -0.20
N VAL A 62 10.03 -11.07 -0.65
CA VAL A 62 10.67 -12.06 -1.57
C VAL A 62 10.11 -12.27 -2.99
N HIS A 63 8.81 -12.10 -3.25
CA HIS A 63 8.25 -12.25 -4.60
C HIS A 63 7.97 -10.89 -5.21
N SER A 64 8.93 -10.37 -5.97
CA SER A 64 8.78 -9.09 -6.69
C SER A 64 7.49 -9.02 -7.53
N GLU A 65 7.00 -10.16 -8.01
CA GLU A 65 5.77 -10.29 -8.79
C GLU A 65 4.51 -9.93 -7.99
N ILE A 66 4.41 -10.30 -6.71
CA ILE A 66 3.25 -9.95 -5.88
C ILE A 66 3.23 -8.44 -5.62
N GLY A 67 4.39 -7.84 -5.32
CA GLY A 67 4.46 -6.39 -5.17
C GLY A 67 4.04 -5.66 -6.45
N LEU A 68 4.47 -6.15 -7.62
CA LEU A 68 4.12 -5.56 -8.91
C LEU A 68 2.63 -5.72 -9.26
N SER A 69 2.00 -6.84 -8.94
CA SER A 69 0.55 -7.01 -9.20
C SER A 69 -0.30 -6.02 -8.41
N PHE A 70 0.11 -5.68 -7.18
CA PHE A 70 -0.51 -4.59 -6.41
C PHE A 70 -0.36 -3.24 -7.10
N TRP A 71 0.81 -2.95 -7.68
CA TRP A 71 1.03 -1.72 -8.46
C TRP A 71 0.19 -1.68 -9.73
N GLU A 72 0.13 -2.77 -10.48
CA GLU A 72 -0.74 -2.89 -11.65
C GLU A 72 -2.18 -2.59 -11.29
N LYS A 73 -2.66 -3.19 -10.20
CA LYS A 73 -4.03 -2.98 -9.74
C LYS A 73 -4.28 -1.56 -9.25
N ALA A 74 -3.35 -0.98 -8.49
CA ALA A 74 -3.50 0.40 -8.03
C ALA A 74 -3.58 1.41 -9.19
N LEU A 75 -2.81 1.18 -10.27
CA LEU A 75 -2.87 1.99 -11.50
C LEU A 75 -4.12 1.70 -12.35
N GLU A 76 -4.76 0.54 -12.19
CA GLU A 76 -6.08 0.28 -12.77
C GLU A 76 -7.16 1.11 -12.05
N LEU A 77 -7.14 1.09 -10.72
CA LEU A 77 -8.21 1.61 -9.84
C LEU A 77 -8.17 3.13 -9.61
N GLY A 78 -6.97 3.74 -9.52
CA GLY A 78 -6.82 5.07 -8.93
C GLY A 78 -6.28 6.15 -9.87
N ASN A 79 -6.73 7.41 -9.75
CA ASN A 79 -6.11 8.53 -10.49
C ASN A 79 -4.75 8.96 -9.90
N ASN A 80 -4.61 8.91 -8.57
CA ASN A 80 -3.35 9.15 -7.86
C ASN A 80 -2.98 7.89 -7.07
N VAL A 81 -1.74 7.45 -7.15
CA VAL A 81 -1.27 6.21 -6.50
C VAL A 81 -0.06 6.50 -5.63
N TYR A 82 -0.16 6.11 -4.36
CA TYR A 82 0.89 6.20 -3.36
C TYR A 82 1.19 4.80 -2.86
N GLY A 83 2.43 4.33 -3.05
CA GLY A 83 2.84 2.99 -2.63
C GLY A 83 4.14 3.03 -1.86
N ILE A 84 4.17 2.37 -0.71
CA ILE A 84 5.42 2.06 0.00
C ILE A 84 5.97 0.77 -0.61
N SER A 85 7.26 0.73 -0.94
CA SER A 85 7.87 -0.45 -1.55
C SER A 85 9.32 -0.63 -1.11
N PRO A 86 9.84 -1.88 -1.08
CA PRO A 86 11.27 -2.11 -0.89
C PRO A 86 12.08 -1.33 -1.93
N ARG A 87 13.19 -0.71 -1.52
CA ARG A 87 14.05 0.06 -2.45
C ARG A 87 14.51 -0.76 -3.66
N GLY A 88 14.71 -2.07 -3.48
CA GLY A 88 15.10 -2.97 -4.57
C GLY A 88 14.05 -3.10 -5.70
N ALA A 89 12.78 -2.80 -5.43
CA ALA A 89 11.72 -2.84 -6.45
C ALA A 89 11.56 -1.53 -7.25
N ARG A 90 12.32 -0.48 -6.87
CA ARG A 90 12.20 0.89 -7.42
C ARG A 90 12.18 0.90 -8.95
N ASP A 91 13.14 0.26 -9.59
CA ASP A 91 13.30 0.36 -11.04
C ASP A 91 12.19 -0.40 -11.78
N SER A 92 11.77 -1.57 -11.27
CA SER A 92 10.63 -2.31 -11.81
C SER A 92 9.34 -1.50 -11.73
N ILE A 93 9.08 -0.86 -10.59
CA ILE A 93 7.90 -0.01 -10.38
C ILE A 93 7.97 1.24 -11.28
N LYS A 94 9.13 1.89 -11.37
CA LYS A 94 9.32 3.04 -12.28
C LYS A 94 9.06 2.66 -13.73
N ASN A 95 9.54 1.50 -14.16
CA ASN A 95 9.32 1.01 -15.52
C ASN A 95 7.83 0.71 -15.77
N LEU A 96 7.16 0.05 -14.83
CA LEU A 96 5.72 -0.20 -14.88
C LEU A 96 4.93 1.11 -15.01
N VAL A 97 5.21 2.10 -14.16
CA VAL A 97 4.53 3.41 -14.19
C VAL A 97 4.79 4.12 -15.52
N ARG A 98 6.02 4.15 -16.03
CA ARG A 98 6.37 4.83 -17.29
C ARG A 98 5.73 4.22 -18.52
N ASN A 99 5.55 2.90 -18.53
CA ASN A 99 4.91 2.15 -19.61
C ASN A 99 3.37 2.18 -19.53
N SER A 100 2.81 2.85 -18.52
CA SER A 100 1.37 3.02 -18.33
C SER A 100 0.89 4.43 -18.75
N ARG A 101 -0.40 4.68 -18.58
CA ARG A 101 -1.02 6.01 -18.73
C ARG A 101 -0.69 6.99 -17.59
N TYR A 102 0.24 6.65 -16.70
CA TYR A 102 0.64 7.44 -15.54
C TYR A 102 1.97 8.14 -15.79
N LYS A 103 2.25 9.14 -14.96
CA LYS A 103 3.56 9.76 -14.80
C LYS A 103 4.03 9.54 -13.37
N LEU A 104 5.34 9.38 -13.21
CA LEU A 104 5.99 9.33 -11.91
C LEU A 104 6.13 10.77 -11.39
N GLU A 105 5.46 11.09 -10.29
CA GLU A 105 5.52 12.42 -9.67
C GLU A 105 6.69 12.53 -8.68
N GLY A 106 7.04 11.43 -8.00
CA GLY A 106 8.11 11.46 -7.01
C GLY A 106 8.48 10.09 -6.47
N VAL A 107 9.69 10.02 -5.92
CA VAL A 107 10.20 8.90 -5.12
C VAL A 107 10.88 9.51 -3.91
N GLN A 108 10.39 9.17 -2.72
CA GLN A 108 10.95 9.63 -1.45
C GLN A 108 11.55 8.44 -0.71
N GLU A 109 12.77 8.60 -0.24
CA GLU A 109 13.54 7.53 0.40
C GLU A 109 13.37 7.56 1.92
N TYR A 110 13.07 6.41 2.51
CA TYR A 110 12.92 6.24 3.96
C TYR A 110 13.64 4.98 4.45
N SER A 111 13.82 4.89 5.77
CA SER A 111 14.22 3.67 6.48
C SER A 111 13.16 3.38 7.54
N ILE A 112 12.63 2.15 7.57
CA ILE A 112 11.68 1.71 8.59
C ILE A 112 12.33 0.68 9.51
N GLY A 113 12.18 0.86 10.82
CA GLY A 113 12.54 -0.15 11.80
C GLY A 113 11.41 -1.17 11.93
N LEU A 114 11.66 -2.43 11.58
CA LEU A 114 10.69 -3.50 11.80
C LEU A 114 10.97 -4.16 13.16
N PRO A 115 9.97 -4.27 14.05
CA PRO A 115 10.13 -5.05 15.26
C PRO A 115 10.38 -6.53 14.89
N PRO A 116 11.17 -7.27 15.68
CA PRO A 116 11.47 -8.67 15.39
C PRO A 116 10.18 -9.51 15.44
N SER A 117 9.71 -9.97 14.28
CA SER A 117 8.41 -10.64 14.14
C SER A 117 8.48 -12.11 13.72
N TYR A 118 9.64 -12.78 13.85
CA TYR A 118 9.73 -14.23 13.68
C TYR A 118 10.70 -14.83 14.71
N GLY A 119 10.29 -15.91 15.37
CA GLY A 119 10.93 -16.53 16.54
C GLY A 119 12.32 -17.15 16.34
N PHE A 120 13.08 -16.73 15.34
CA PHE A 120 14.49 -17.07 15.18
C PHE A 120 15.21 -15.82 14.68
N HIS A 121 16.23 -15.38 15.42
CA HIS A 121 17.08 -14.19 15.25
C HIS A 121 16.79 -13.00 16.18
N THR A 122 17.69 -12.88 17.15
CA THR A 122 17.86 -11.84 18.18
C THR A 122 18.53 -10.56 17.66
N GLU A 123 18.49 -10.28 16.35
CA GLU A 123 19.15 -9.07 15.83
C GLU A 123 18.26 -7.83 15.97
N GLN A 124 18.77 -6.88 16.74
CA GLN A 124 18.23 -5.55 16.97
C GLN A 124 17.78 -4.88 15.66
N ASN A 125 16.61 -4.22 15.70
CA ASN A 125 16.14 -3.20 14.75
C ASN A 125 16.88 -3.19 13.40
N ARG A 126 16.54 -4.10 12.49
CA ARG A 126 17.00 -3.97 11.10
C ARG A 126 16.26 -2.81 10.47
N GLU A 127 16.98 -1.73 10.19
CA GLU A 127 16.49 -0.68 9.30
C GLU A 127 16.30 -1.27 7.90
N THR A 128 15.06 -1.25 7.43
CA THR A 128 14.70 -1.70 6.09
C THR A 128 14.54 -0.47 5.20
N PRO A 129 15.37 -0.29 4.16
CA PRO A 129 15.24 0.83 3.24
C PRO A 129 14.01 0.63 2.35
N VAL A 130 13.12 1.62 2.37
CA VAL A 130 11.89 1.64 1.58
C VAL A 130 11.77 2.96 0.83
N ASP A 131 10.96 2.94 -0.22
CA ASP A 131 10.60 4.13 -0.98
C ASP A 131 9.09 4.37 -0.87
N LEU A 132 8.69 5.63 -0.70
CA LEU A 132 7.36 6.09 -1.06
C LEU A 132 7.39 6.54 -2.52
N ILE A 133 6.68 5.82 -3.37
CA ILE A 133 6.57 6.11 -4.80
C ILE A 133 5.20 6.74 -5.07
N ILE A 134 5.21 7.84 -5.83
CA ILE A 134 4.02 8.63 -6.16
C ILE A 134 3.83 8.62 -7.68
N ALA A 135 2.68 8.13 -8.13
CA ALA A 135 2.28 8.12 -9.53
C ALA A 135 0.94 8.83 -9.73
N LYS A 136 0.79 9.53 -10.86
CA LYS A 136 -0.41 10.27 -11.20
C LYS A 136 -0.84 9.99 -12.64
N LYS A 137 -2.12 9.73 -12.86
CA LYS A 137 -2.70 9.51 -14.19
C LYS A 137 -2.46 10.76 -15.05
N ARG A 138 -2.01 10.57 -16.29
CA ARG A 138 -1.83 11.69 -17.22
C ARG A 138 -3.20 12.26 -17.56
N SER A 139 -3.28 13.58 -17.54
CA SER A 139 -4.46 14.35 -17.99
C SER A 139 -4.59 14.31 -19.50
#